data_AF-A0A8T5L5Q8-F1
#
_entry.id   AF-A0A8T5L5Q8-F1
#
_cell.length_a   1.000
_cell.length_b   1.000
_cell.length_c   1.000
_cell.angle_alpha   90.00
_cell.angle_beta   90.00
_cell.angle_gamma   90.00
#
_symmetry.space_group_name_H-M   'P 1'
#
loop_
_entity.id
_entity.type
_entity.pdbx_description
1 polymer ?
#
loop_
_entity_poly.entity_id
_entity_poly.type
_entity_poly.pdbx_seq_one_letter_code
_entity_poly.pdbx_strand_id
1 'polypeptide(L)'
;VFVTSAGDLSIGIALAVAVAIHNIPEGIAISIPIFYATKSKKKAFLYSFGSGFVEPIGALIAILILMPILNPIILAFLLAFVAGVMVFISFDELLPLTFKEKHNHISVLGVIIGMFVMALSLAFI
;
A
#
# COMPACT_ATOMS: atom_id res chain seq x y z
N VAL A 1 -8.36 -5.68 -7.00
CA VAL A 1 -9.69 -5.03 -7.13
C VAL A 1 -10.31 -5.28 -8.50
N PHE A 2 -9.77 -4.75 -9.61
CA PHE A 2 -10.40 -4.89 -10.94
C PHE A 2 -10.53 -6.34 -11.46
N VAL A 3 -9.44 -7.11 -11.43
CA VAL A 3 -9.43 -8.51 -11.90
C VAL A 3 -10.33 -9.39 -11.03
N THR A 4 -10.39 -9.11 -9.72
CA THR A 4 -11.20 -9.83 -8.75
C THR A 4 -12.69 -9.46 -8.81
N SER A 5 -13.04 -8.19 -9.07
CA SER A 5 -14.42 -7.74 -9.23
C SER A 5 -15.08 -8.24 -10.51
N ALA A 6 -14.29 -8.61 -11.52
CA ALA A 6 -14.80 -9.22 -12.75
C ALA A 6 -15.32 -10.65 -12.53
N GLY A 7 -14.87 -11.35 -11.47
CA GLY A 7 -15.34 -12.68 -11.09
C GLY A 7 -16.49 -12.65 -10.08
N ASP A 8 -16.38 -11.83 -9.03
CA ASP A 8 -17.40 -11.67 -7.99
C ASP A 8 -17.41 -10.23 -7.46
N LEU A 9 -18.56 -9.55 -7.57
CA LEU A 9 -18.72 -8.16 -7.16
C LEU A 9 -18.58 -7.99 -5.63
N SER A 10 -19.01 -8.97 -4.83
CA SER A 10 -18.90 -8.93 -3.37
C SER A 10 -17.43 -8.94 -2.94
N ILE A 11 -16.64 -9.82 -3.55
CA ILE A 11 -15.18 -9.88 -3.33
C ILE A 11 -14.51 -8.58 -3.81
N GLY A 12 -14.95 -8.05 -4.95
CA GLY A 12 -14.49 -6.78 -5.48
C GLY A 12 -14.68 -5.60 -4.53
N ILE A 13 -15.87 -5.47 -3.94
CA ILE A 13 -16.21 -4.41 -2.98
C ILE A 13 -15.40 -4.58 -1.69
N ALA A 14 -15.31 -5.81 -1.15
CA ALA A 14 -14.51 -6.09 0.04
C ALA A 14 -13.03 -5.70 -0.16
N LEU A 15 -12.44 -6.05 -1.31
CA LEU A 15 -11.08 -5.67 -1.68
C LEU A 15 -10.92 -4.16 -1.86
N ALA A 16 -11.89 -3.47 -2.47
CA ALA A 16 -11.84 -2.02 -2.62
C ALA A 16 -11.83 -1.29 -1.27
N VAL A 17 -12.66 -1.75 -0.32
CA VAL A 17 -12.70 -1.21 1.05
C VAL A 17 -11.39 -1.51 1.79
N ALA A 18 -10.89 -2.75 1.70
CA ALA A 18 -9.62 -3.13 2.31
C ALA A 18 -8.47 -2.28 1.79
N VAL A 19 -8.43 -2.03 0.48
CA VAL A 19 -7.41 -1.15 -0.11
C VAL A 19 -7.58 0.28 0.40
N ALA A 20 -8.79 0.84 0.36
CA ALA A 20 -9.03 2.21 0.84
C ALA A 20 -8.57 2.43 2.29
N ILE A 21 -8.73 1.43 3.17
CA ILE A 21 -8.27 1.50 4.56
C ILE A 21 -6.73 1.51 4.65
N HIS A 22 -6.03 0.72 3.83
CA HIS A 22 -4.55 0.66 3.84
C HIS A 22 -3.89 1.93 3.30
N ASN A 23 -4.55 2.63 2.37
CA ASN A 23 -4.05 3.88 1.81
C ASN A 23 -4.00 5.02 2.83
N ILE A 24 -4.79 4.95 3.92
CA ILE A 24 -4.76 5.99 4.98
C ILE A 24 -3.42 5.97 5.72
N PRO A 25 -2.97 4.85 6.32
CA PRO A 25 -1.61 4.73 6.87
C PRO A 25 -0.51 5.09 5.87
N GLU A 26 -0.62 4.65 4.62
CA GLU A 26 0.39 4.92 3.58
C GLU A 26 0.49 6.42 3.26
N GLY A 27 -0.65 7.10 3.11
CA GLY A 27 -0.69 8.54 2.93
C GLY A 27 -0.03 9.29 4.08
N ILE A 28 -0.24 8.85 5.33
CA ILE A 28 0.43 9.42 6.51
C ILE A 28 1.95 9.17 6.44
N ALA A 29 2.37 7.97 6.05
CA ALA A 29 3.78 7.59 5.91
C ALA A 29 4.51 8.43 4.85
N ILE A 30 3.82 8.85 3.79
CA ILE A 30 4.38 9.75 2.75
C ILE A 30 4.34 11.22 3.21
N SER A 31 3.25 11.64 3.85
CA SER A 31 3.03 13.03 4.27
C SER A 31 4.05 13.51 5.30
N ILE A 32 4.35 12.67 6.30
CA ILE A 32 5.16 13.06 7.46
C ILE A 32 6.61 13.41 7.05
N PRO A 33 7.36 12.57 6.32
CA PRO A 33 8.71 12.90 5.87
C PRO A 33 8.76 14.16 5.02
N ILE A 34 7.79 14.33 4.11
CA ILE A 34 7.68 15.54 3.26
C ILE A 34 7.45 16.79 4.11
N PHE A 35 6.62 16.70 5.15
CA PHE A 35 6.45 17.80 6.08
C PHE A 35 7.75 18.10 6.85
N TYR A 36 8.47 17.08 7.32
CA TYR A 36 9.73 17.29 8.03
C TYR A 36 10.81 17.92 7.13
N ALA A 37 10.84 17.58 5.84
CA ALA A 37 11.76 18.12 4.85
C ALA A 37 11.38 19.53 4.35
N THR A 38 10.08 19.80 4.12
CA THR A 38 9.62 21.06 3.48
C THR A 38 9.04 22.09 4.45
N LYS A 39 8.73 21.67 5.68
CA LYS A 39 8.00 22.44 6.73
C LYS A 39 6.64 23.00 6.30
N SER A 40 6.07 22.51 5.20
CA SER A 40 4.79 23.00 4.65
C SER A 40 3.72 21.92 4.68
N LYS A 41 2.68 22.12 5.49
CA LYS A 41 1.52 21.21 5.57
C LYS A 41 0.79 21.08 4.23
N LYS A 42 0.69 22.19 3.48
CA LYS A 42 0.05 22.21 2.16
C LYS A 42 0.80 21.37 1.14
N LYS A 43 2.14 21.44 1.13
CA LYS A 43 2.97 20.59 0.26
C LYS A 43 2.88 19.12 0.66
N ALA A 44 2.98 18.80 1.95
CA ALA A 44 2.84 17.44 2.45
C ALA A 44 1.50 16.81 2.02
N PHE A 45 0.40 17.54 2.17
CA PHE A 45 -0.91 17.10 1.71
C PHE A 45 -0.97 16.92 0.19
N LEU A 46 -0.53 17.91 -0.60
CA LEU A 46 -0.59 17.83 -2.07
C LEU A 46 0.23 16.66 -2.63
N TYR A 47 1.42 16.41 -2.09
CA TYR A 47 2.25 15.31 -2.55
C TYR A 47 1.68 13.95 -2.15
N SER A 48 1.17 13.80 -0.92
CA SER A 48 0.51 12.56 -0.49
C SER A 48 -0.82 12.31 -1.23
N PHE A 49 -1.58 13.37 -1.53
CA PHE A 49 -2.78 13.26 -2.33
C PHE A 49 -2.45 12.87 -3.78
N GLY A 50 -1.42 13.51 -4.35
CA GLY A 50 -0.91 13.20 -5.69
C GLY A 50 -0.38 11.77 -5.81
N SER A 51 0.31 11.25 -4.78
CA SER A 51 0.76 9.86 -4.78
C SER A 51 -0.41 8.87 -4.79
N GLY A 52 -1.51 9.19 -4.10
CA GLY A 52 -2.73 8.38 -4.14
C GLY A 52 -3.36 8.27 -5.54
N PHE A 53 -3.16 9.24 -6.42
CA PHE A 53 -3.60 9.13 -7.83
C PHE A 53 -2.74 8.21 -8.69
N VAL A 54 -1.52 7.89 -8.25
CA VAL A 54 -0.63 7.01 -9.00
C VAL A 54 -1.18 5.58 -9.06
N GLU A 55 -1.87 5.12 -8.02
CA GLU A 55 -2.50 3.79 -7.98
C GLU A 55 -3.58 3.58 -9.06
N PRO A 56 -4.63 4.42 -9.19
CA PRO A 56 -5.63 4.24 -10.24
C PRO A 56 -5.04 4.44 -11.65
N ILE A 57 -4.08 5.35 -11.80
CA ILE A 57 -3.38 5.54 -13.09
C ILE A 57 -2.57 4.28 -13.43
N GLY A 58 -1.82 3.74 -12.47
CA GLY A 58 -1.05 2.52 -12.61
C GLY A 58 -1.93 1.32 -12.91
N ALA A 59 -3.10 1.22 -12.25
CA ALA A 59 -4.09 0.19 -12.54
C ALA A 59 -4.63 0.30 -13.98
N LEU A 60 -4.92 1.51 -14.46
CA LEU A 60 -5.38 1.74 -15.83
C LEU A 60 -4.32 1.33 -16.85
N ILE A 61 -3.07 1.77 -16.64
CA ILE A 61 -1.93 1.40 -17.51
C ILE A 61 -1.74 -0.12 -17.51
N ALA A 62 -1.79 -0.74 -16.33
CA ALA A 62 -1.67 -2.18 -16.18
C ALA A 62 -2.78 -2.91 -16.94
N ILE A 63 -4.03 -2.46 -16.86
CA ILE A 63 -5.14 -3.05 -17.63
C ILE A 63 -4.86 -2.94 -19.14
N LEU A 64 -4.48 -1.77 -19.64
CA LEU A 64 -4.25 -1.56 -21.07
C LEU A 64 -3.14 -2.43 -21.64
N ILE A 65 -2.07 -2.68 -20.87
CA ILE A 65 -0.89 -3.42 -21.32
C ILE A 65 -1.01 -4.92 -21.03
N LEU A 66 -1.48 -5.30 -19.84
CA LEU A 66 -1.44 -6.68 -19.37
C LEU A 66 -2.68 -7.47 -19.75
N MET A 67 -3.84 -6.85 -19.94
CA MET A 67 -5.09 -7.58 -20.23
C MET A 67 -4.99 -8.58 -21.40
N PRO A 68 -4.30 -8.29 -22.52
CA PRO A 68 -4.16 -9.24 -23.63
C PRO A 68 -3.30 -10.48 -23.31
N ILE A 69 -2.38 -10.36 -22.35
CA ILE A 69 -1.42 -11.41 -21.99
C ILE A 69 -1.66 -11.99 -20.59
N LEU A 70 -2.65 -11.47 -19.86
CA LEU A 70 -2.91 -11.83 -18.48
C LEU A 70 -3.33 -13.30 -18.39
N ASN A 71 -2.55 -14.10 -17.67
CA ASN A 71 -2.89 -15.46 -17.31
C ASN A 71 -2.58 -15.69 -15.82
N PRO A 72 -3.06 -16.79 -15.21
CA PRO A 72 -2.88 -17.03 -13.77
C PRO A 72 -1.40 -17.04 -13.33
N ILE A 73 -0.49 -17.48 -14.19
CA ILE A 73 0.95 -17.54 -13.91
C ILE A 73 1.53 -16.12 -13.84
N ILE A 74 1.26 -15.30 -14.86
CA ILE A 74 1.70 -13.90 -14.90
C ILE A 74 1.12 -13.11 -13.74
N LEU A 75 -0.17 -13.32 -13.43
CA LEU A 75 -0.79 -12.69 -12.28
C LEU A 75 -0.10 -13.08 -10.97
N ALA A 76 0.22 -14.36 -10.75
CA ALA A 76 0.94 -14.81 -9.57
C ALA A 76 2.35 -14.19 -9.47
N PHE A 77 3.09 -14.10 -10.58
CA PHE A 77 4.40 -13.44 -10.61
C PHE A 77 4.30 -11.94 -10.29
N LEU A 78 3.31 -11.25 -10.85
CA LEU A 78 3.08 -9.82 -10.58
C LEU A 78 2.73 -9.58 -9.11
N LEU A 79 1.85 -10.40 -8.53
CA LEU A 79 1.49 -10.31 -7.12
C LEU A 79 2.69 -10.59 -6.22
N ALA A 80 3.49 -11.63 -6.52
CA ALA A 80 4.71 -11.93 -5.77
C ALA A 80 5.73 -10.79 -5.86
N PHE A 81 5.91 -10.20 -7.04
CA PHE A 81 6.80 -9.07 -7.25
C PHE A 81 6.36 -7.84 -6.45
N VAL A 82 5.07 -7.46 -6.53
CA VAL A 82 4.52 -6.33 -5.77
C VAL A 82 4.61 -6.56 -4.26
N ALA A 83 4.31 -7.78 -3.79
CA ALA A 83 4.47 -8.13 -2.39
C ALA A 83 5.93 -7.96 -1.92
N GLY A 84 6.90 -8.41 -2.74
CA GLY A 84 8.33 -8.23 -2.46
C GLY A 84 8.74 -6.76 -2.35
N VAL A 85 8.28 -5.92 -3.29
CA VAL A 85 8.53 -4.46 -3.27
C VAL A 85 7.96 -3.82 -1.99
N MET A 86 6.73 -4.16 -1.60
CA MET A 86 6.11 -3.61 -0.40
C MET A 86 6.81 -4.03 0.89
N VAL A 87 7.31 -5.27 0.95
CA VAL A 87 8.13 -5.75 2.07
C VAL A 87 9.46 -4.97 2.13
N PHE A 88 10.13 -4.77 0.99
CA PHE A 88 11.36 -4.00 0.93
C PHE A 88 11.16 -2.55 1.42
N ILE A 89 10.15 -1.85 0.89
CA ILE A 89 9.82 -0.48 1.34
C ILE A 89 9.54 -0.45 2.84
N SER A 90 8.78 -1.41 3.37
CA SER A 90 8.41 -1.44 4.78
C SER A 90 9.62 -1.66 5.71
N PHE A 91 10.48 -2.63 5.39
CA PHE A 91 11.55 -3.07 6.29
C PHE A 91 12.89 -2.38 6.06
N ASP A 92 13.20 -1.97 4.83
CA ASP A 92 14.49 -1.36 4.47
C ASP A 92 14.41 0.17 4.44
N GLU A 93 13.26 0.73 4.06
CA GLU A 93 13.08 2.19 4.02
C GLU A 93 12.35 2.70 5.27
N LEU A 94 11.11 2.26 5.51
CA LEU A 94 10.25 2.84 6.54
C LEU A 94 10.68 2.47 7.95
N LEU A 95 10.98 1.19 8.23
CA LEU A 95 11.36 0.77 9.59
C LEU A 95 12.66 1.44 10.06
N PRO A 96 13.77 1.51 9.27
CA PRO A 96 15.00 2.15 9.69
C PRO A 96 14.87 3.66 9.83
N LEU A 97 13.97 4.30 9.07
CA LEU A 97 13.63 5.72 9.27
C LEU A 97 13.14 5.97 10.71
N THR A 98 12.36 5.05 11.27
CA THR A 98 11.88 5.20 12.64
C THR A 98 12.95 4.96 13.69
N PHE A 99 14.00 4.18 13.39
CA PHE A 99 15.10 3.91 14.34
C PHE A 99 16.07 5.07 14.54
N LYS A 100 15.98 6.09 13.67
CA LYS A 100 16.67 7.36 13.86
C LYS A 100 16.01 8.22 14.94
N GLU A 101 14.76 7.91 15.31
CA GLU A 101 14.03 8.57 16.39
C GLU A 101 14.25 7.83 17.73
N LYS A 102 13.98 8.47 18.87
CA LYS A 102 14.28 7.90 20.20
C LYS A 102 13.42 6.70 20.63
N HIS A 103 12.50 6.21 19.79
CA HIS A 103 11.40 5.31 20.19
C HIS A 103 11.39 3.96 19.44
N ASN A 104 12.55 3.35 19.27
CA ASN A 104 12.75 2.14 18.43
C ASN A 104 11.82 0.97 18.77
N HIS A 105 11.56 0.72 20.05
CA HIS A 105 10.70 -0.40 20.47
C HIS A 105 9.22 -0.19 20.10
N ILE A 106 8.74 1.07 20.07
CA ILE A 106 7.36 1.38 19.73
C ILE A 106 7.11 1.13 18.24
N SER A 107 8.08 1.45 17.39
CA SER A 107 8.01 1.19 15.95
C SER A 107 7.90 -0.30 15.63
N VAL A 108 8.72 -1.14 16.29
CA VAL A 108 8.66 -2.60 16.14
C VAL A 108 7.30 -3.12 16.61
N LEU A 109 6.79 -2.62 17.73
CA LEU A 109 5.46 -2.98 18.23
C LEU A 109 4.36 -2.60 17.22
N GLY A 110 4.47 -1.41 16.61
CA GLY A 110 3.57 -0.95 15.57
C GLY A 110 3.56 -1.87 14.33
N VAL A 111 4.73 -2.33 13.89
CA VAL A 111 4.84 -3.32 12.80
C VAL A 111 4.15 -4.63 13.18
N ILE A 112 4.41 -5.17 14.37
CA ILE A 112 3.81 -6.43 14.84
C ILE A 112 2.29 -6.31 14.92
N ILE A 113 1.78 -5.22 15.50
CA ILE A 113 0.34 -4.96 15.60
C ILE A 113 -0.27 -4.81 14.21
N GLY A 114 0.37 -4.07 13.30
CA GLY A 114 -0.10 -3.91 11.93
C GLY A 114 -0.19 -5.24 11.18
N MET A 115 0.85 -6.08 11.29
CA MET A 115 0.83 -7.44 10.72
C MET A 115 -0.29 -8.29 11.30
N PHE A 116 -0.52 -8.21 12.61
CA PHE A 116 -1.60 -8.94 13.29
C PHE A 116 -3.00 -8.47 12.84
N VAL A 117 -3.22 -7.16 12.71
CA VAL A 117 -4.49 -6.60 12.22
C VAL A 117 -4.75 -7.05 10.77
N MET A 118 -3.73 -7.03 9.91
CA MET A 118 -3.85 -7.51 8.53
C MET A 118 -4.15 -9.01 8.48
N ALA A 119 -3.47 -9.82 9.29
CA ALA A 119 -3.72 -11.26 9.37
C ALA A 119 -5.14 -11.57 9.85
N LEU A 120 -5.64 -10.87 10.87
CA LEU A 120 -7.03 -11.00 11.31
C LEU A 120 -8.01 -10.57 10.24
N SER A 121 -7.79 -9.42 9.59
CA SER A 121 -8.66 -8.94 8.51
C SER A 121 -8.81 -9.97 7.39
N LEU A 122 -7.71 -10.62 6.99
CA LEU A 122 -7.72 -11.68 5.98
C LEU A 122 -8.39 -12.97 6.46
N ALA A 123 -8.44 -13.23 7.77
CA ALA A 123 -9.12 -14.40 8.31
C ALA A 123 -10.66 -14.23 8.38
N PHE A 124 -11.14 -12.98 8.40
CA PHE A 124 -12.58 -12.65 8.45
C PHE A 124 -13.18 -12.25 7.10
N ILE A 125 -12.35 -12.03 6.07
CA ILE A 125 -12.75 -11.78 4.67
C ILE A 125 -12.73 -13.11 3.92
#